data_AF-A0A7X9C569-F1
#
_entry.id   AF-A0A7X9C569-F1
#
_cell.length_a   1.000
_cell.length_b   1.000
_cell.length_c   1.000
_cell.angle_alpha   90.00
_cell.angle_beta   90.00
_cell.angle_gamma   90.00
#
_symmetry.space_group_name_H-M   'P 1'
#
loop_
_entity.id
_entity.type
_entity.pdbx_description
1 polymer ?
#
loop_
_entity_poly.entity_id
_entity_poly.type
_entity_poly.pdbx_seq_one_letter_code
_entity_poly.pdbx_strand_id
1 'polypeptide(L)'
;TFSKKYVDLINQVKQFNSEEIYKHSRLEPFKNYAKLIINSIYNFLLDKYSGKNTLAKLNKHKAGFPLTIGYFIEWLEKYTLRTNSLSKKYANEVIYDLEDKQDYKQAIVDYISGMTDAFAIRAFNELINF
;
A
#
# COMPACT_ATOMS: atom_id res chain seq x y z
N THR A 1 -4.27 32.60 16.15
CA THR A 1 -3.26 31.87 16.94
C THR A 1 -3.93 31.28 18.18
N PHE A 2 -3.69 30.02 18.52
CA PHE A 2 -4.25 29.42 19.75
C PHE A 2 -3.66 30.09 21.00
N SER A 3 -4.45 30.18 22.07
CA SER A 3 -3.96 30.66 23.36
C SER A 3 -3.06 29.61 24.01
N LYS A 4 -2.10 30.06 24.83
CA LYS A 4 -1.18 29.19 25.57
C LYS A 4 -1.92 28.10 26.36
N LYS A 5 -3.00 28.46 27.05
CA LYS A 5 -3.85 27.53 27.82
C LYS A 5 -4.37 26.36 26.99
N TYR A 6 -4.84 26.63 25.76
CA TYR A 6 -5.38 25.57 24.90
C TYR A 6 -4.28 24.68 24.31
N VAL A 7 -3.11 25.26 24.00
CA VAL A 7 -1.94 24.48 23.57
C VAL A 7 -1.48 23.54 24.69
N ASP A 8 -1.39 24.04 25.91
CA ASP A 8 -0.98 23.25 27.09
C ASP A 8 -1.95 22.09 27.33
N LEU A 9 -3.26 22.34 27.21
CA LEU A 9 -4.27 21.28 27.33
C LEU A 9 -4.13 20.20 26.25
N ILE A 10 -3.97 20.59 24.98
CA ILE A 10 -3.77 19.63 23.88
C ILE A 10 -2.52 18.77 24.11
N ASN A 11 -1.44 19.39 24.59
CA ASN A 11 -0.19 18.69 24.86
C ASN A 11 -0.34 17.68 26.01
N GLN A 12 -1.03 18.05 27.09
CA GLN A 12 -1.32 17.14 28.21
C GLN A 12 -2.16 15.93 27.77
N VAL A 13 -3.20 16.14 26.96
CA VAL A 13 -4.02 15.04 26.41
C VAL A 13 -3.20 14.13 25.51
N LYS A 14 -2.34 14.69 24.64
CA LYS A 14 -1.46 13.90 23.79
C LYS A 14 -0.45 13.09 24.60
N GLN A 15 0.13 13.69 25.63
CA GLN A 15 1.08 13.02 26.51
C GLN A 15 0.42 11.83 27.21
N PHE A 16 -0.74 12.05 27.84
CA PHE A 16 -1.52 10.99 28.48
C PHE A 16 -1.82 9.84 27.50
N ASN A 17 -2.34 10.14 26.31
CA ASN A 17 -2.64 9.13 25.31
C ASN A 17 -1.39 8.34 24.87
N SER A 18 -0.25 9.03 24.73
CA SER A 18 1.01 8.40 24.37
C SER A 18 1.49 7.43 25.44
N GLU A 19 1.46 7.86 26.70
CA GLU A 19 1.98 7.10 27.85
C GLU A 19 1.08 5.91 28.21
N GLU A 20 -0.24 6.12 28.25
CA GLU A 20 -1.17 5.13 28.79
C GLU A 20 -1.86 4.27 27.73
N ILE A 21 -2.02 4.77 26.49
CA ILE A 21 -2.77 4.07 25.44
C ILE A 21 -1.82 3.54 24.36
N TYR A 22 -1.04 4.40 23.69
CA TYR A 22 -0.27 4.01 22.49
C TYR A 22 1.01 3.21 22.81
N LYS A 23 1.58 3.38 24.00
CA LYS A 23 2.72 2.60 24.50
C LYS A 23 2.29 1.33 25.24
N HIS A 24 0.99 1.08 25.39
CA HIS A 24 0.51 -0.11 26.07
C HIS A 24 0.98 -1.38 25.34
N SER A 25 1.60 -2.30 26.09
CA SER A 25 2.27 -3.50 25.54
C SER A 25 1.35 -4.41 24.70
N ARG A 26 0.05 -4.44 25.01
CA ARG A 26 -0.97 -5.14 24.19
C ARG A 26 -1.05 -4.70 22.74
N LEU A 27 -0.58 -3.51 22.38
CA LEU A 27 -0.54 -3.05 20.99
C LEU A 27 0.68 -3.60 20.24
N GLU A 28 1.70 -4.07 20.95
CA GLU A 28 2.96 -4.51 20.33
C GLU A 28 2.80 -5.73 19.42
N PRO A 29 2.03 -6.78 19.80
CA PRO A 29 1.74 -7.89 18.89
C PRO A 29 1.07 -7.43 17.59
N PHE A 30 0.12 -6.49 17.68
CA PHE A 30 -0.56 -5.95 16.50
C PHE A 30 0.40 -5.13 15.61
N LYS A 31 1.24 -4.27 16.19
CA LYS A 31 2.26 -3.52 15.43
C LYS A 31 3.21 -4.44 14.68
N ASN A 32 3.68 -5.50 15.35
CA ASN A 32 4.55 -6.50 14.73
C ASN A 32 3.84 -7.26 13.59
N TYR A 33 2.58 -7.64 13.80
CA TYR A 33 1.78 -8.30 12.78
C TYR A 33 1.53 -7.39 11.56
N ALA A 34 1.13 -6.13 11.77
CA ALA A 34 0.94 -5.15 10.71
C ALA A 34 2.23 -4.89 9.93
N LYS A 35 3.38 -4.77 10.62
CA LYS A 35 4.69 -4.62 9.99
C LYS A 35 5.04 -5.82 9.11
N LEU A 36 4.77 -7.04 9.57
CA LEU A 36 4.98 -8.25 8.78
C LEU A 36 4.13 -8.23 7.50
N ILE A 37 2.82 -7.99 7.65
CA ILE A 37 1.87 -7.94 6.52
C ILE A 37 2.33 -6.94 5.46
N ILE A 38 2.55 -5.68 5.85
CA ILE A 38 2.87 -4.59 4.92
C ILE A 38 4.18 -4.89 4.18
N ASN A 39 5.22 -5.32 4.89
CA ASN A 39 6.51 -5.62 4.28
C ASN A 39 6.45 -6.83 3.34
N SER A 40 5.70 -7.88 3.71
CA SER A 40 5.52 -9.06 2.86
C SER A 40 4.81 -8.72 1.55
N ILE A 41 3.72 -7.94 1.62
CA ILE A 41 3.01 -7.48 0.40
C ILE A 41 3.93 -6.60 -0.45
N TYR A 42 4.60 -5.64 0.17
CA TYR A 42 5.51 -4.72 -0.54
C TYR A 42 6.61 -5.48 -1.28
N ASN A 43 7.34 -6.36 -0.59
CA ASN A 43 8.43 -7.12 -1.18
C ASN A 43 7.94 -8.07 -2.28
N PHE A 44 6.81 -8.74 -2.05
CA PHE A 44 6.21 -9.63 -3.03
C PHE A 44 5.87 -8.92 -4.34
N LEU A 45 5.28 -7.72 -4.26
CA LEU A 45 4.98 -6.89 -5.43
C LEU A 45 6.27 -6.34 -6.07
N LEU A 46 7.21 -5.86 -5.27
CA LEU A 46 8.49 -5.32 -5.75
C LEU A 46 9.27 -6.34 -6.60
N ASP A 47 9.26 -7.61 -6.22
CA ASP A 47 9.90 -8.71 -6.95
C ASP A 47 9.31 -8.94 -8.35
N LYS A 48 8.11 -8.42 -8.61
CA LYS A 48 7.45 -8.49 -9.93
C LYS A 48 7.83 -7.32 -10.85
N TYR A 49 8.65 -6.37 -10.40
CA TYR A 49 9.18 -5.34 -11.26
C TYR A 49 9.98 -5.92 -12.43
N SER A 50 9.74 -5.41 -13.63
CA SER A 50 10.40 -5.85 -14.86
C SER A 50 10.46 -4.75 -15.95
N GLY A 51 10.45 -3.47 -15.54
CA GLY A 51 10.38 -2.32 -16.45
C GLY A 51 9.16 -2.39 -17.37
N LYS A 52 9.37 -2.23 -18.68
CA LYS A 52 8.33 -2.36 -19.73
C LYS A 52 7.49 -3.65 -19.63
N ASN A 53 8.07 -4.74 -19.12
CA ASN A 53 7.42 -6.04 -19.01
C ASN A 53 6.69 -6.27 -17.68
N THR A 54 6.64 -5.27 -16.79
CA THR A 54 6.06 -5.42 -15.44
C THR A 54 4.61 -5.91 -15.47
N LEU A 55 3.74 -5.29 -16.28
CA LEU A 55 2.35 -5.73 -16.41
C LEU A 55 2.24 -7.16 -16.97
N ALA A 56 3.10 -7.55 -17.91
CA ALA A 56 3.11 -8.91 -18.44
C ALA A 56 3.55 -9.93 -17.37
N LYS A 57 4.57 -9.60 -16.58
CA LYS A 57 5.04 -10.45 -15.47
C LYS A 57 3.97 -10.61 -14.38
N LEU A 58 3.26 -9.54 -14.04
CA LEU A 58 2.14 -9.56 -13.10
C LEU A 58 0.99 -10.43 -13.63
N ASN A 59 0.56 -10.22 -14.87
CA ASN A 59 -0.54 -10.99 -15.47
C ASN A 59 -0.28 -12.51 -15.47
N LYS A 60 0.97 -12.94 -15.69
CA LYS A 60 1.36 -14.37 -15.59
C LYS A 60 1.11 -14.99 -14.22
N HIS A 61 1.19 -14.20 -13.15
CA HIS A 61 1.01 -14.66 -11.77
C HIS A 61 -0.40 -14.37 -11.22
N LYS A 62 -1.24 -13.63 -11.97
CA LYS A 62 -2.57 -13.21 -11.53
C LYS A 62 -3.47 -14.38 -11.13
N ALA A 63 -3.36 -15.53 -11.81
CA ALA A 63 -4.17 -16.70 -11.50
C ALA A 63 -3.88 -17.30 -10.11
N GLY A 64 -2.62 -17.24 -9.65
CA GLY A 64 -2.22 -17.70 -8.31
C GLY A 64 -2.44 -16.66 -7.22
N PHE A 65 -2.55 -15.39 -7.58
CA PHE A 65 -2.71 -14.27 -6.64
C PHE A 65 -3.81 -13.30 -7.10
N PRO A 66 -5.06 -13.75 -7.29
CA PRO A 66 -6.14 -12.93 -7.82
C PRO A 66 -6.44 -11.70 -6.96
N LEU A 67 -6.24 -11.78 -5.64
CA LEU A 67 -6.48 -10.66 -4.74
C LEU A 67 -5.28 -9.69 -4.72
N THR A 68 -4.08 -10.19 -4.48
CA THR A 68 -2.88 -9.34 -4.31
C THR A 68 -2.42 -8.75 -5.64
N ILE A 69 -2.26 -9.60 -6.67
CA ILE A 69 -1.80 -9.16 -8.01
C ILE A 69 -2.97 -8.62 -8.83
N GLY A 70 -4.15 -9.23 -8.76
CA GLY A 70 -5.29 -8.81 -9.58
C GLY A 70 -5.70 -7.36 -9.31
N TYR A 71 -5.91 -6.99 -8.04
CA TYR A 71 -6.26 -5.62 -7.66
C TYR A 71 -5.11 -4.63 -7.89
N PHE A 72 -3.85 -5.08 -7.74
CA PHE A 72 -2.70 -4.23 -8.04
C PHE A 72 -2.57 -3.94 -9.54
N ILE A 73 -2.87 -4.91 -10.42
CA ILE A 73 -2.94 -4.66 -11.87
C ILE A 73 -4.01 -3.61 -12.17
N GLU A 74 -5.21 -3.73 -11.59
CA GLU A 74 -6.27 -2.73 -11.77
C GLU A 74 -5.87 -1.34 -11.28
N TRP A 75 -5.08 -1.25 -10.21
CA TRP A 75 -4.49 0.00 -9.71
C TRP A 75 -3.53 0.59 -10.75
N LEU A 76 -2.56 -0.19 -11.23
CA LEU A 76 -1.60 0.28 -12.22
C LEU A 76 -2.27 0.69 -13.53
N GLU A 77 -3.26 -0.08 -14.00
CA GLU A 77 -4.00 0.22 -15.23
C GLU A 77 -4.75 1.56 -15.18
N LYS A 78 -5.14 2.03 -13.98
CA LYS A 78 -5.78 3.33 -13.81
C LYS A 78 -4.76 4.48 -13.86
N TYR A 79 -3.58 4.30 -13.28
CA TYR A 79 -2.68 5.43 -12.96
C TYR A 79 -1.35 5.44 -13.73
N THR A 80 -1.16 4.57 -14.74
CA THR A 80 0.09 4.48 -15.51
C THR A 80 -0.06 4.90 -16.98
N LEU A 81 1.03 5.40 -17.57
CA LEU A 81 1.10 5.81 -18.98
C LEU A 81 1.01 4.56 -19.87
N ARG A 82 -0.13 4.34 -20.54
CA ARG A 82 -0.20 3.40 -21.66
C ARG A 82 0.19 4.14 -22.94
N THR A 83 1.43 3.97 -23.38
CA THR A 83 1.92 4.52 -24.64
C THR A 83 1.13 4.02 -25.87
N ASN A 84 0.37 2.91 -25.78
CA ASN A 84 -0.28 2.30 -26.96
C ASN A 84 -1.68 1.67 -26.75
N SER A 85 -2.52 2.09 -25.79
CA SER A 85 -3.94 1.66 -25.85
C SER A 85 -4.95 2.69 -25.33
N LEU A 86 -5.61 3.36 -26.27
CA LEU A 86 -7.07 3.40 -26.41
C LEU A 86 -7.90 2.96 -25.19
N SER A 87 -8.01 3.82 -24.18
CA SER A 87 -9.32 4.04 -23.55
C SER A 87 -9.34 5.42 -22.91
N LYS A 88 -10.20 6.31 -23.39
CA LYS A 88 -10.67 7.48 -22.63
C LYS A 88 -11.51 7.07 -21.41
N LYS A 89 -11.35 5.84 -20.89
CA LYS A 89 -12.20 5.29 -19.81
C LYS A 89 -11.97 6.05 -18.51
N TYR A 90 -10.73 6.48 -18.27
CA TYR A 90 -10.36 7.24 -17.11
C TYR A 90 -9.74 8.56 -17.57
N ALA A 91 -10.33 9.67 -17.12
CA ALA A 91 -9.88 11.03 -17.42
C ALA A 91 -8.91 11.55 -16.33
N ASN A 92 -8.23 10.65 -15.64
CA ASN A 92 -7.27 10.99 -14.60
C ASN A 92 -5.92 11.34 -15.19
N GLU A 93 -5.16 12.12 -14.43
CA GLU A 93 -3.75 12.35 -14.71
C GLU A 93 -2.98 11.04 -14.52
N VAL A 94 -2.00 10.81 -15.40
CA VAL A 94 -1.06 9.71 -15.22
C VAL A 94 -0.12 10.06 -14.08
N ILE A 95 0.08 9.12 -13.16
CA ILE A 95 0.86 9.32 -11.94
C ILE A 95 2.19 8.56 -11.99
N TYR A 96 2.25 7.42 -12.70
CA TYR A 96 3.42 6.54 -12.68
C TYR A 96 3.94 6.18 -14.08
N ASP A 97 5.25 6.25 -14.26
CA ASP A 97 6.00 5.59 -15.33
C ASP A 97 6.49 4.20 -14.88
N LEU A 98 5.98 3.13 -15.48
CA LEU A 98 6.38 1.76 -15.13
C LEU A 98 7.78 1.36 -15.62
N GLU A 99 8.41 2.18 -16.46
CA GLU A 99 9.82 2.03 -16.82
C GLU A 99 10.75 2.59 -15.73
N ASP A 100 10.23 3.50 -14.88
CA ASP A 100 10.93 3.96 -13.69
C ASP A 100 10.60 3.07 -12.49
N LYS A 101 11.66 2.50 -11.90
CA LYS A 101 11.54 1.66 -10.71
C LYS A 101 11.07 2.46 -9.49
N GLN A 102 11.38 3.75 -9.40
CA GLN A 102 10.94 4.58 -8.27
C GLN A 102 9.45 4.84 -8.34
N ASP A 103 8.91 5.17 -9.51
CA ASP A 103 7.46 5.29 -9.72
C ASP A 103 6.74 3.98 -9.45
N TYR A 104 7.31 2.84 -9.84
CA TYR A 104 6.74 1.53 -9.47
C TYR A 104 6.72 1.29 -7.96
N LYS A 105 7.79 1.63 -7.24
CA LYS A 105 7.83 1.54 -5.78
C LYS A 105 6.79 2.46 -5.14
N GLN A 106 6.65 3.68 -5.66
CA GLN A 106 5.66 4.64 -5.19
C GLN A 106 4.25 4.11 -5.41
N ALA A 107 3.97 3.54 -6.58
CA ALA A 107 2.68 2.91 -6.88
C ALA A 107 2.35 1.77 -5.91
N ILE A 108 3.33 0.98 -5.45
CA ILE A 108 3.13 -0.05 -4.41
C ILE A 108 2.78 0.61 -3.07
N VAL A 109 3.51 1.65 -2.66
CA VAL A 109 3.26 2.36 -1.40
C VAL A 109 1.85 2.95 -1.40
N ASP A 110 1.47 3.64 -2.47
CA ASP A 110 0.15 4.28 -2.58
C ASP A 110 -0.96 3.23 -2.59
N TYR A 111 -0.76 2.13 -3.33
CA TYR A 111 -1.69 1.00 -3.34
C TYR A 111 -1.88 0.38 -1.94
N ILE A 112 -0.81 0.10 -1.21
CA ILE A 112 -0.88 -0.46 0.15
C ILE A 112 -1.53 0.53 1.12
N SER A 113 -1.22 1.83 0.98
CA SER A 113 -1.82 2.88 1.82
C SER A 113 -3.34 3.00 1.66
N GLY A 114 -3.86 2.59 0.49
CA GLY A 114 -5.29 2.54 0.19
C GLY A 114 -6.00 1.27 0.69
N MET A 115 -5.28 0.30 1.26
CA MET A 115 -5.88 -0.92 1.80
C MET A 115 -6.53 -0.70 3.16
N THR A 116 -7.64 -1.38 3.41
CA THR A 116 -8.12 -1.58 4.77
C THR A 116 -7.33 -2.69 5.45
N ASP A 117 -7.26 -2.68 6.78
CA ASP A 117 -6.59 -3.75 7.56
C ASP A 117 -7.09 -5.15 7.16
N ALA A 118 -8.41 -5.30 7.01
CA ALA A 118 -9.03 -6.55 6.60
C ALA A 118 -8.59 -7.00 5.19
N PHE A 119 -8.42 -6.06 4.25
CA PHE A 119 -7.94 -6.38 2.92
C PHE A 119 -6.46 -6.77 2.93
N ALA A 120 -5.62 -6.02 3.66
CA ALA A 120 -4.20 -6.31 3.78
C ALA A 120 -3.95 -7.70 4.42
N ILE A 121 -4.71 -8.07 5.45
CA ILE A 121 -4.65 -9.40 6.05
C ILE A 121 -5.03 -10.49 5.03
N ARG A 122 -6.08 -10.29 4.23
CA ARG A 122 -6.48 -11.24 3.18
C ARG A 122 -5.43 -11.39 2.09
N ALA A 123 -4.83 -10.28 1.65
CA ALA A 123 -3.74 -10.28 0.68
C ALA A 123 -2.54 -11.04 1.22
N PHE A 124 -2.13 -10.78 2.47
CA PHE A 124 -1.06 -11.52 3.11
C PHE A 124 -1.35 -13.02 3.23
N ASN A 125 -2.57 -13.39 3.62
CA ASN A 125 -2.97 -14.80 3.71
C ASN A 125 -2.90 -15.50 2.34
N GLU A 126 -3.24 -14.81 1.26
CA GLU A 126 -3.07 -15.34 -0.12
C GLU A 126 -1.59 -15.66 -0.42
N LEU A 127 -0.63 -14.88 0.10
CA LEU A 127 0.80 -15.12 -0.13
C LEU A 127 1.34 -16.39 0.54
N ILE A 128 0.70 -16.85 1.61
CA ILE A 128 1.16 -17.99 2.42
C ILE A 128 0.28 -19.23 2.29
N ASN A 129 -0.74 -19.18 1.43
CA ASN A 129 -1.57 -20.33 1.09
C ASN A 129 -0.91 -21.11 -0.05
N PHE A 130 -0.71 -22.41 0.14
CA PHE A 130 -0.07 -23.34 -0.80
C PHE A 130 -1.06 -24.38 -1.32
#